data_AF-A0A9J7KIU2-F1
#
_entry.id   AF-A0A9J7KIU2-F1
#
_cell.length_a   1.000
_cell.length_b   1.000
_cell.length_c   1.000
_cell.angle_alpha   90.00
_cell.angle_beta   90.00
_cell.angle_gamma   90.00
#
_symmetry.space_group_name_H-M   'P 1'
#
loop_
_entity.id
_entity.type
_entity.pdbx_description
1 polymer ?
#
loop_
_entity_poly.entity_id
_entity_poly.type
_entity_poly.pdbx_seq_one_letter_code
_entity_poly.pdbx_strand_id
1 'polypeptide(L)'
;MAFAEVLFMVRVRVPLGSACAAFAIILHYFLLTAFTSMNALAMDLFLTFRDALERAKLYQYLLYTWLMPVPIVIVTVIVEFGSSVSVGYGENCWIGNPVANLVAFGVPVFSAILINAVLATFVLLAIRKSFVIADKAKSRSNSSKAWVYLRICFLTGFTWILGFIYPYVNSRAVEYIFIVLNASQGLLLALMLTITSKVVQKWKVAIRERFGLAEPNKDNRATTAAIKQRTTATASETSSSADIPLTTFTDVEENRARIQLDSPNRASGCTATVSNRKTTVCATCTEMPKTTLADVEKTARSHLNKPQQDNGATAAASTKLASTGGTDAVASGSDVVAGGSDEVAGGSDVVAGGSDVVAGGSDEVAGGNDVVAGGSDVVAGGSEVVAGGSDVVAGGSDVVAGGTDVEVGESDALAGENDVVAGGIDVVAGGTDVVAGGTDVVAGGTDEVGSITAPDIDEKETSF
;
A
#
# COMPACT_ATOMS: atom_id res chain seq x y z
N MET A 1 -26.62 2.74 6.66
CA MET A 1 -26.77 2.76 8.13
C MET A 1 -27.88 3.69 8.62
N ALA A 2 -27.78 5.02 8.47
CA ALA A 2 -28.79 5.95 9.00
C ALA A 2 -30.24 5.58 8.62
N PHE A 3 -30.46 5.19 7.37
CA PHE A 3 -31.75 4.72 6.91
C PHE A 3 -32.25 3.46 7.65
N ALA A 4 -31.39 2.48 7.90
CA ALA A 4 -31.74 1.26 8.64
C ALA A 4 -32.10 1.55 10.11
N GLU A 5 -31.38 2.46 10.76
CA GLU A 5 -31.68 2.92 12.13
C GLU A 5 -33.01 3.66 12.21
N VAL A 6 -33.29 4.52 11.23
CA VAL A 6 -34.58 5.21 11.13
C VAL A 6 -35.71 4.19 10.96
N LEU A 7 -35.55 3.19 10.09
CA LEU A 7 -36.53 2.11 9.95
C LEU A 7 -36.69 1.33 11.26
N PHE A 8 -35.59 1.04 11.97
CA PHE A 8 -35.65 0.34 13.25
C PHE A 8 -36.46 1.11 14.30
N MET A 9 -36.36 2.43 14.31
CA MET A 9 -37.16 3.28 15.20
C MET A 9 -38.62 3.41 14.73
N VAL A 10 -38.85 3.51 13.42
CA VAL A 10 -40.20 3.64 12.83
C VAL A 10 -41.03 2.37 13.03
N ARG A 11 -40.39 1.19 13.19
CA ARG A 11 -41.08 -0.11 13.33
C ARG A 11 -42.19 -0.11 14.38
N VAL A 12 -42.02 0.63 15.48
CA VAL A 12 -43.00 0.69 16.59
C VAL A 12 -44.29 1.43 16.23
N ARG A 13 -44.31 2.12 15.09
CA ARG A 13 -45.46 2.87 14.56
C ARG A 13 -46.20 2.13 13.45
N VAL A 14 -45.66 0.99 13.01
CA VAL A 14 -46.24 0.21 11.91
C VAL A 14 -47.39 -0.64 12.43
N PRO A 15 -48.57 -0.61 11.79
CA PRO A 15 -49.70 -1.44 12.21
C PRO A 15 -49.40 -2.94 12.00
N LEU A 16 -49.88 -3.77 12.91
CA LEU A 16 -49.77 -5.23 12.86
C LEU A 16 -50.42 -5.81 11.60
N GLY A 17 -49.95 -7.00 11.18
CA GLY A 17 -50.43 -7.70 9.99
C GLY A 17 -49.40 -7.73 8.86
N SER A 18 -49.86 -7.82 7.61
CA SER A 18 -48.98 -7.96 6.44
C SER A 18 -48.04 -6.76 6.23
N ALA A 19 -48.48 -5.55 6.58
CA ALA A 19 -47.64 -4.35 6.53
C ALA A 19 -46.44 -4.46 7.49
N CYS A 20 -46.64 -5.02 8.68
CA CYS A 20 -45.60 -5.25 9.68
C CYS A 20 -44.58 -6.29 9.21
N ALA A 21 -45.04 -7.38 8.60
CA ALA A 21 -44.16 -8.41 8.02
C ALA A 21 -43.32 -7.85 6.86
N ALA A 22 -43.94 -7.13 5.92
CA ALA A 22 -43.24 -6.47 4.82
C ALA A 22 -42.20 -5.46 5.34
N PHE A 23 -42.57 -4.66 6.34
CA PHE A 23 -41.65 -3.72 6.98
C PHE A 23 -40.46 -4.44 7.63
N ALA A 24 -40.70 -5.56 8.32
CA ALA A 24 -39.66 -6.34 8.97
C ALA A 24 -38.65 -6.93 7.96
N ILE A 25 -39.12 -7.40 6.80
CA ILE A 25 -38.27 -7.88 5.71
C ILE A 25 -37.39 -6.74 5.15
N ILE A 26 -38.00 -5.57 4.91
CA ILE A 26 -37.29 -4.38 4.42
C ILE A 26 -36.22 -3.94 5.45
N LEU A 27 -36.60 -3.87 6.72
CA LEU A 27 -35.68 -3.51 7.81
C LEU A 27 -34.52 -4.51 7.90
N HIS A 28 -34.80 -5.81 7.82
CA HIS A 28 -33.78 -6.86 7.84
C HIS A 28 -32.77 -6.69 6.70
N TYR A 29 -33.25 -6.47 5.47
CA TYR A 29 -32.38 -6.20 4.32
C TYR A 29 -31.47 -4.99 4.55
N PHE A 30 -32.05 -3.83 4.90
CA PHE A 30 -31.27 -2.60 5.06
C PHE A 30 -30.28 -2.66 6.22
N LEU A 31 -30.59 -3.45 7.27
CA LEU A 31 -29.67 -3.66 8.37
C LEU A 31 -28.47 -4.51 7.94
N LEU A 32 -28.69 -5.60 7.19
CA LEU A 32 -27.61 -6.39 6.60
C LEU A 32 -26.78 -5.56 5.59
N THR A 33 -27.43 -4.77 4.73
CA THR A 33 -26.73 -3.83 3.82
C THR A 33 -25.87 -2.82 4.57
N ALA A 34 -26.29 -2.38 5.77
CA ALA A 34 -25.46 -1.51 6.58
C ALA A 34 -24.16 -2.21 7.01
N PHE A 35 -24.22 -3.48 7.41
CA PHE A 35 -23.01 -4.23 7.78
C PHE A 35 -22.11 -4.56 6.59
N THR A 36 -22.67 -4.97 5.45
CA THR A 36 -21.87 -5.19 4.23
C THR A 36 -21.23 -3.89 3.76
N SER A 37 -21.89 -2.73 3.93
CA SER A 37 -21.30 -1.42 3.65
C SER A 37 -20.13 -1.09 4.58
N MET A 38 -20.21 -1.41 5.88
CA MET A 38 -19.07 -1.26 6.78
C MET A 38 -17.93 -2.20 6.40
N ASN A 39 -18.24 -3.42 5.95
CA ASN A 39 -17.24 -4.38 5.51
C ASN A 39 -16.51 -3.91 4.24
N ALA A 40 -17.24 -3.38 3.27
CA ALA A 40 -16.67 -2.76 2.08
C ALA A 40 -15.77 -1.56 2.43
N LEU A 41 -16.20 -0.70 3.36
CA LEU A 41 -15.39 0.42 3.84
C LEU A 41 -14.12 -0.03 4.58
N ALA A 42 -14.21 -1.09 5.40
CA ALA A 42 -13.05 -1.67 6.07
C ALA A 42 -12.05 -2.27 5.06
N MET A 43 -12.55 -2.89 3.99
CA MET A 43 -11.73 -3.43 2.91
C MET A 43 -11.07 -2.35 2.07
N ASP A 44 -11.80 -1.30 1.68
CA ASP A 44 -11.24 -0.12 0.99
C ASP A 44 -10.11 0.53 1.82
N LEU A 45 -10.33 0.67 3.13
CA LEU A 45 -9.32 1.18 4.04
C LEU A 45 -8.08 0.27 4.09
N PHE A 46 -8.27 -1.04 4.18
CA PHE A 46 -7.17 -2.02 4.17
C PHE A 46 -6.35 -1.97 2.87
N LEU A 47 -7.02 -1.95 1.73
CA LEU A 47 -6.38 -1.89 0.42
C LEU A 47 -5.63 -0.56 0.23
N THR A 48 -6.18 0.54 0.72
CA THR A 48 -5.53 1.86 0.71
C THR A 48 -4.18 1.86 1.44
N PHE A 49 -4.00 1.02 2.47
CA PHE A 49 -2.71 0.92 3.18
C PHE A 49 -1.74 -0.10 2.62
N ARG A 50 -2.19 -0.98 1.73
CA ARG A 50 -1.37 -2.05 1.18
C ARG A 50 -0.70 -1.69 -0.14
N ASP A 51 -1.00 -0.53 -0.73
CA ASP A 51 -0.51 -0.08 -2.06
C ASP A 51 -0.67 -1.11 -3.20
N ALA A 52 -1.39 -2.22 -2.97
CA ALA A 52 -1.18 -3.47 -3.70
C ALA A 52 -2.42 -4.06 -4.37
N LEU A 53 -3.32 -3.26 -4.92
CA LEU A 53 -4.26 -3.76 -5.92
C LEU A 53 -4.79 -2.57 -6.71
N GLU A 54 -4.93 -2.70 -8.03
CA GLU A 54 -5.74 -1.77 -8.82
C GLU A 54 -7.03 -1.49 -8.06
N ARG A 55 -7.22 -0.24 -7.63
CA ARG A 55 -8.33 0.15 -6.74
C ARG A 55 -9.61 -0.35 -7.40
N ALA A 56 -10.30 -1.30 -6.77
CA ALA A 56 -11.53 -1.84 -7.31
C ALA A 56 -12.47 -0.67 -7.62
N LYS A 57 -13.01 -0.65 -8.84
CA LYS A 57 -13.86 0.45 -9.30
C LYS A 57 -15.03 0.57 -8.34
N LEU A 58 -15.44 1.81 -8.00
CA LEU A 58 -16.52 2.11 -7.04
C LEU A 58 -17.78 1.24 -7.25
N TYR A 59 -18.12 0.92 -8.50
CA TYR A 59 -19.26 0.08 -8.84
C TYR A 59 -19.16 -1.35 -8.25
N GLN A 60 -17.96 -1.92 -8.08
CA GLN A 60 -17.78 -3.26 -7.54
C GLN A 60 -18.14 -3.30 -6.06
N TYR A 61 -17.71 -2.29 -5.28
CA TYR A 61 -18.10 -2.14 -3.89
C TYR A 61 -19.60 -1.89 -3.74
N LEU A 62 -20.19 -1.07 -4.61
CA LEU A 62 -21.63 -0.87 -4.65
C LEU A 62 -22.36 -2.19 -4.97
N LEU A 63 -21.90 -2.95 -5.95
CA LEU A 63 -22.53 -4.23 -6.29
C LEU A 63 -22.47 -5.21 -5.11
N TYR A 64 -21.30 -5.34 -4.48
CA TYR A 64 -21.11 -6.19 -3.30
C TYR A 64 -22.04 -5.79 -2.15
N THR A 65 -22.09 -4.51 -1.79
CA THR A 65 -22.86 -4.02 -0.63
C THR A 65 -24.36 -4.26 -0.77
N TRP A 66 -24.89 -4.09 -1.98
CA TRP A 66 -26.33 -4.23 -2.23
C TRP A 66 -26.76 -5.66 -2.57
N LEU A 67 -25.92 -6.47 -3.21
CA LEU A 67 -26.27 -7.85 -3.59
C LEU A 67 -25.98 -8.89 -2.51
N MET A 68 -24.92 -8.73 -1.71
CA MET A 68 -24.56 -9.74 -0.70
C MET A 68 -25.69 -10.04 0.33
N PRO A 69 -26.49 -9.06 0.79
CA PRO A 69 -27.62 -9.32 1.68
C PRO A 69 -28.81 -10.03 1.03
N VAL A 70 -28.96 -9.93 -0.30
CA VAL A 70 -30.15 -10.40 -1.03
C VAL A 70 -30.37 -11.91 -0.85
N PRO A 71 -29.38 -12.80 -1.05
CA PRO A 71 -29.56 -14.24 -0.83
C PRO A 71 -30.03 -14.59 0.58
N ILE A 72 -29.49 -13.93 1.61
CA ILE A 72 -29.84 -14.19 3.01
C ILE A 72 -31.33 -13.87 3.23
N VAL A 73 -31.76 -12.68 2.78
CA VAL A 73 -33.15 -12.26 2.93
C VAL A 73 -34.09 -13.14 2.09
N ILE A 74 -33.72 -13.49 0.86
CA ILE A 74 -34.52 -14.38 0.00
C ILE A 74 -34.73 -15.73 0.67
N VAL A 75 -33.66 -16.37 1.16
CA VAL A 75 -33.78 -17.66 1.87
C VAL A 75 -34.68 -17.52 3.09
N THR A 76 -34.53 -16.44 3.86
CA THR A 76 -35.34 -16.20 5.06
C THR A 76 -36.82 -16.02 4.72
N VAL A 77 -37.14 -15.31 3.64
CA VAL A 77 -38.51 -15.11 3.14
C VAL A 77 -39.09 -16.42 2.60
N ILE A 78 -38.30 -17.22 1.87
CA ILE A 78 -38.73 -18.54 1.38
C ILE A 78 -39.05 -19.48 2.55
N VAL A 79 -38.27 -19.45 3.64
CA VAL A 79 -38.56 -20.26 4.83
C VAL A 79 -39.88 -19.81 5.47
N GLU A 80 -40.10 -18.50 5.61
CA GLU A 80 -41.34 -17.97 6.22
C GLU A 80 -42.61 -18.31 5.43
N PHE A 81 -42.60 -18.17 4.10
CA PHE A 81 -43.81 -18.33 3.27
C PHE A 81 -43.90 -19.66 2.51
N GLY A 82 -42.80 -20.40 2.40
CA GLY A 82 -42.70 -21.63 1.61
C GLY A 82 -42.51 -22.91 2.43
N SER A 83 -42.31 -22.81 3.74
CA SER A 83 -42.11 -23.97 4.62
C SER A 83 -43.05 -23.94 5.82
N SER A 84 -43.19 -25.06 6.54
CA SER A 84 -43.96 -25.12 7.79
C SER A 84 -43.25 -24.47 8.98
N VAL A 85 -42.03 -23.95 8.78
CA VAL A 85 -41.19 -23.32 9.82
C VAL A 85 -41.36 -21.82 9.74
N SER A 86 -41.90 -21.21 10.80
CA SER A 86 -42.05 -19.75 10.86
C SER A 86 -40.82 -19.07 11.45
N VAL A 87 -40.26 -18.15 10.67
CA VAL A 87 -39.28 -17.13 11.08
C VAL A 87 -39.94 -16.10 12.01
N GLY A 88 -41.24 -15.85 11.84
CA GLY A 88 -42.01 -14.95 12.68
C GLY A 88 -41.82 -13.50 12.26
N TYR A 89 -41.87 -13.21 10.96
CA TYR A 89 -41.91 -11.82 10.48
C TYR A 89 -43.26 -11.22 10.83
N GLY A 90 -43.31 -10.34 11.83
CA GLY A 90 -44.55 -9.68 12.23
C GLY A 90 -44.72 -9.46 13.73
N GLU A 91 -43.92 -10.14 14.56
CA GLU A 91 -43.84 -9.84 15.98
C GLU A 91 -43.03 -8.54 16.18
N ASN A 92 -43.69 -7.48 16.65
CA ASN A 92 -43.09 -6.13 16.81
C ASN A 92 -42.40 -5.57 15.55
N CYS A 93 -42.86 -6.02 14.37
CA CYS A 93 -42.30 -5.68 13.06
C CYS A 93 -40.79 -5.95 12.96
N TRP A 94 -40.39 -7.08 13.54
CA TRP A 94 -39.06 -7.67 13.48
C TRP A 94 -39.15 -9.20 13.31
N ILE A 95 -37.99 -9.88 13.32
CA ILE A 95 -37.90 -11.35 13.40
C ILE A 95 -38.19 -11.77 14.84
N GLY A 96 -39.38 -12.34 15.07
CA GLY A 96 -39.84 -12.76 16.39
C GLY A 96 -39.16 -14.03 16.90
N ASN A 97 -38.91 -15.00 16.02
CA ASN A 97 -38.31 -16.27 16.42
C ASN A 97 -36.84 -16.05 16.83
N PRO A 98 -36.43 -16.36 18.07
CA PRO A 98 -35.09 -16.08 18.57
C PRO A 98 -34.00 -16.88 17.83
N VAL A 99 -34.29 -18.13 17.43
CA VAL A 99 -33.36 -18.97 16.68
C VAL A 99 -33.21 -18.44 15.27
N ALA A 100 -34.32 -18.09 14.60
CA ALA A 100 -34.27 -17.51 13.26
C ALA A 100 -33.59 -16.13 13.27
N ASN A 101 -33.82 -15.31 14.29
CA ASN A 101 -33.14 -14.03 14.47
C ASN A 101 -31.63 -14.22 14.65
N LEU A 102 -31.20 -15.20 15.44
CA LEU A 102 -29.78 -15.50 15.60
C LEU A 102 -29.15 -16.00 14.29
N VAL A 103 -29.81 -16.92 13.58
CA VAL A 103 -29.25 -17.53 12.36
C VAL A 103 -29.29 -16.59 11.15
N ALA A 104 -30.43 -15.93 10.91
CA ALA A 104 -30.63 -15.09 9.72
C ALA A 104 -30.00 -13.70 9.84
N PHE A 105 -29.91 -13.16 11.06
CA PHE A 105 -29.35 -11.84 11.32
C PHE A 105 -28.07 -11.90 12.16
N GLY A 106 -28.11 -12.55 13.33
CA GLY A 106 -27.00 -12.57 14.28
C GLY A 106 -25.70 -13.15 13.71
N VAL A 107 -25.74 -14.33 13.07
CA VAL A 107 -24.57 -15.02 12.51
C VAL A 107 -23.92 -14.20 11.39
N PRO A 108 -24.64 -13.75 10.34
CA PRO A 108 -24.04 -12.91 9.29
C PRO A 108 -23.39 -11.64 9.85
N VAL A 109 -24.05 -10.98 10.80
CA VAL A 109 -23.53 -9.75 11.42
C VAL A 109 -22.29 -10.03 12.26
N PHE A 110 -22.29 -11.10 13.07
CA PHE A 110 -21.14 -11.49 13.86
C PHE A 110 -19.94 -11.83 12.97
N SER A 111 -20.16 -12.57 11.88
CA SER A 111 -19.13 -12.86 10.87
C SER A 111 -18.58 -11.58 10.24
N ALA A 112 -19.44 -10.63 9.85
CA ALA A 112 -19.01 -9.35 9.30
C ALA A 112 -18.19 -8.52 10.31
N ILE A 113 -18.57 -8.50 11.59
CA ILE A 113 -17.82 -7.83 12.66
C ILE A 113 -16.45 -8.48 12.85
N LEU A 114 -16.34 -9.81 12.84
CA LEU A 114 -15.06 -10.51 12.94
C LEU A 114 -14.14 -10.16 11.79
N ILE A 115 -14.64 -10.19 10.55
CA ILE A 115 -13.87 -9.79 9.36
C ILE A 115 -13.41 -8.33 9.50
N ASN A 116 -14.31 -7.43 9.91
CA ASN A 116 -13.98 -6.02 10.16
C ASN A 116 -12.90 -5.86 11.23
N ALA A 117 -12.94 -6.65 12.30
CA ALA A 117 -11.95 -6.60 13.37
C ALA A 117 -10.56 -7.03 12.89
N VAL A 118 -10.49 -8.07 12.05
CA VAL A 118 -9.24 -8.53 11.43
C VAL A 118 -8.68 -7.44 10.50
N LEU A 119 -9.49 -6.93 9.56
CA LEU A 119 -9.08 -5.86 8.64
C LEU A 119 -8.66 -4.59 9.39
N ALA A 120 -9.43 -4.18 10.40
CA ALA A 120 -9.09 -3.04 11.25
C ALA A 120 -7.77 -3.26 11.96
N THR A 121 -7.48 -4.47 12.46
CA THR A 121 -6.21 -4.78 13.13
C THR A 121 -5.04 -4.59 12.17
N PHE A 122 -5.12 -5.11 10.95
CA PHE A 122 -4.08 -4.90 9.93
C PHE A 122 -3.88 -3.42 9.60
N VAL A 123 -4.97 -2.68 9.37
CA VAL A 123 -4.93 -1.23 9.13
C VAL A 123 -4.26 -0.50 10.30
N LEU A 124 -4.65 -0.81 11.54
CA LEU A 124 -4.07 -0.17 12.73
C LEU A 124 -2.58 -0.48 12.88
N LEU A 125 -2.14 -1.70 12.55
CA LEU A 125 -0.72 -2.07 12.55
C LEU A 125 0.07 -1.34 11.46
N ALA A 126 -0.48 -1.25 10.25
CA ALA A 126 0.12 -0.48 9.15
C ALA A 126 0.29 1.00 9.54
N ILE A 127 -0.78 1.61 10.07
CA ILE A 127 -0.75 3.00 10.55
C ILE A 127 0.27 3.21 11.67
N ARG A 128 0.37 2.27 12.63
CA ARG A 128 1.37 2.35 13.71
C ARG A 128 2.77 2.39 13.13
N LYS A 129 3.09 1.52 12.18
CA LYS A 129 4.39 1.54 11.48
C LYS A 129 4.61 2.88 10.80
N SER A 130 3.62 3.40 10.06
CA SER A 130 3.71 4.70 9.38
C SER A 130 3.91 5.86 10.37
N PHE A 131 3.24 5.86 11.52
CA PHE A 131 3.40 6.89 12.54
C PHE A 131 4.76 6.81 13.25
N VAL A 132 5.31 5.62 13.47
CA VAL A 132 6.67 5.46 14.01
C VAL A 132 7.71 6.06 13.05
N ILE A 133 7.56 5.84 11.75
CA ILE A 133 8.43 6.45 10.73
C ILE A 133 8.27 7.97 10.73
N ALA A 134 7.02 8.47 10.75
CA ALA A 134 6.75 9.90 10.74
C ALA A 134 7.22 10.61 12.02
N ASP A 135 7.10 9.99 13.20
CA ASP A 135 7.56 10.55 14.47
C ASP A 135 9.07 10.74 14.52
N LYS A 136 9.85 9.88 13.81
CA LYS A 136 11.30 10.06 13.66
C LYS A 136 11.65 11.34 12.90
N ALA A 137 10.79 11.79 11.98
CA ALA A 137 10.96 13.04 11.25
C ALA A 137 10.35 14.25 11.98
N LYS A 138 9.17 14.08 12.57
CA LYS A 138 8.46 15.12 13.34
C LYS A 138 7.48 14.50 14.32
N SER A 139 7.73 14.70 15.62
CA SER A 139 6.85 14.25 16.70
C SER A 139 5.41 14.78 16.52
N ARG A 140 4.45 13.85 16.44
CA ARG A 140 3.01 14.16 16.39
C ARG A 140 2.40 13.93 17.78
N SER A 141 1.50 14.82 18.20
CA SER A 141 0.80 14.70 19.49
C SER A 141 0.03 13.38 19.61
N ASN A 142 0.06 12.77 20.81
CA ASN A 142 -0.67 11.54 21.14
C ASN A 142 -2.18 11.68 20.90
N SER A 143 -2.74 12.87 21.13
CA SER A 143 -4.16 13.14 20.87
C SER A 143 -4.51 13.03 19.38
N SER A 144 -3.61 13.44 18.48
CA SER A 144 -3.82 13.33 17.03
C SER A 144 -3.76 11.87 16.56
N LYS A 145 -2.91 11.04 17.18
CA LYS A 145 -2.82 9.59 16.91
C LYS A 145 -4.08 8.87 17.40
N ALA A 146 -4.48 9.14 18.64
CA ALA A 146 -5.69 8.57 19.25
C ALA A 146 -6.95 8.91 18.45
N TRP A 147 -7.05 10.14 17.92
CA TRP A 147 -8.18 10.57 17.11
C TRP A 147 -8.32 9.75 15.82
N VAL A 148 -7.20 9.43 15.15
CA VAL A 148 -7.21 8.59 13.94
C VAL A 148 -7.66 7.16 14.28
N TYR A 149 -7.17 6.59 15.37
CA TYR A 149 -7.59 5.26 15.81
C TYR A 149 -9.07 5.20 16.18
N LEU A 150 -9.55 6.19 16.95
CA LEU A 150 -10.97 6.29 17.31
C LEU A 150 -11.86 6.39 16.07
N ARG A 151 -11.50 7.23 15.09
CA ARG A 151 -12.21 7.35 13.82
C ARG A 151 -12.34 6.01 13.10
N ILE A 152 -11.28 5.22 13.04
CA ILE A 152 -11.29 3.89 12.39
C ILE A 152 -12.18 2.92 13.17
N CYS A 153 -12.11 2.90 14.51
CA CYS A 153 -12.96 2.04 15.33
C CYS A 153 -14.48 2.33 15.14
N PHE A 154 -14.86 3.60 15.00
CA PHE A 154 -16.26 3.97 14.74
C PHE A 154 -16.70 3.64 13.30
N LEU A 155 -15.78 3.68 12.33
CA LEU A 155 -16.05 3.33 10.94
C LEU A 155 -16.29 1.82 10.75
N THR A 156 -15.59 0.97 11.50
CA THR A 156 -15.62 -0.49 11.30
C THR A 156 -16.69 -1.23 12.11
N GLY A 157 -17.44 -0.52 12.97
CA GLY A 157 -18.65 -1.06 13.62
C GLY A 157 -18.43 -1.74 14.99
N PHE A 158 -17.37 -1.40 15.73
CA PHE A 158 -17.11 -1.97 17.06
C PHE A 158 -18.25 -1.74 18.08
N THR A 159 -19.08 -0.70 17.90
CA THR A 159 -20.25 -0.41 18.74
C THR A 159 -21.28 -1.55 18.75
N TRP A 160 -21.32 -2.38 17.70
CA TRP A 160 -22.26 -3.50 17.57
C TRP A 160 -21.91 -4.69 18.45
N ILE A 161 -20.68 -4.80 18.93
CA ILE A 161 -20.29 -5.84 19.89
C ILE A 161 -21.16 -5.73 21.15
N LEU A 162 -21.47 -4.52 21.60
CA LEU A 162 -22.37 -4.29 22.73
C LEU A 162 -23.79 -4.80 22.46
N GLY A 163 -24.23 -4.81 21.20
CA GLY A 163 -25.53 -5.36 20.79
C GLY A 163 -25.62 -6.88 20.95
N PHE A 164 -24.49 -7.59 20.85
CA PHE A 164 -24.41 -9.02 21.15
C PHE A 164 -24.23 -9.28 22.65
N ILE A 165 -23.65 -8.35 23.40
CA ILE A 165 -23.44 -8.49 24.85
C ILE A 165 -24.74 -8.22 25.62
N TYR A 166 -25.50 -7.20 25.22
CA TYR A 166 -26.73 -6.75 25.89
C TYR A 166 -27.72 -7.88 26.24
N PRO A 167 -28.03 -8.85 25.36
CA PRO A 167 -29.00 -9.90 25.67
C PRO A 167 -28.57 -10.82 26.82
N TYR A 168 -27.26 -10.90 27.09
CA TYR A 168 -26.68 -11.73 28.15
C TYR A 168 -26.44 -10.93 29.43
N VAL A 169 -26.29 -9.61 29.31
CA VAL A 169 -26.05 -8.72 30.43
C VAL A 169 -27.37 -8.10 30.84
N ASN A 170 -27.97 -8.60 31.92
CA ASN A 170 -29.25 -8.12 32.46
C ASN A 170 -29.12 -6.75 33.16
N SER A 171 -28.57 -5.76 32.46
CA SER A 171 -28.29 -4.40 32.96
C SER A 171 -28.82 -3.35 32.00
N ARG A 172 -29.71 -2.49 32.52
CA ARG A 172 -30.25 -1.32 31.79
C ARG A 172 -29.17 -0.33 31.38
N ALA A 173 -28.06 -0.27 32.11
CA ALA A 173 -26.94 0.61 31.77
C ALA A 173 -26.31 0.23 30.43
N VAL A 174 -26.08 -1.06 30.19
CA VAL A 174 -25.47 -1.55 28.93
C VAL A 174 -26.41 -1.32 27.75
N GLU A 175 -27.71 -1.54 27.95
CA GLU A 175 -28.75 -1.23 26.97
C GLU A 175 -28.72 0.24 26.55
N TYR A 176 -28.74 1.18 27.51
CA TYR A 176 -28.70 2.61 27.20
C TYR A 176 -27.38 3.04 26.53
N ILE A 177 -26.24 2.51 26.97
CA ILE A 177 -24.95 2.79 26.34
C ILE A 177 -24.95 2.33 24.88
N PHE A 178 -25.43 1.11 24.61
CA PHE A 178 -25.55 0.60 23.26
C PHE A 178 -26.45 1.48 22.39
N ILE A 179 -27.64 1.87 22.88
CA ILE A 179 -28.58 2.72 22.15
C ILE A 179 -27.94 4.08 21.83
N VAL A 180 -27.32 4.74 22.81
CA VAL A 180 -26.70 6.07 22.63
C VAL A 180 -25.53 6.00 21.64
N LEU A 181 -24.68 4.98 21.73
CA LEU A 181 -23.54 4.81 20.83
C LEU A 181 -23.97 4.54 19.37
N ASN A 182 -25.01 3.73 19.16
CA ASN A 182 -25.52 3.45 17.81
C ASN A 182 -26.30 4.65 17.24
N ALA A 183 -27.14 5.30 18.05
CA ALA A 183 -27.85 6.51 17.61
C ALA A 183 -26.90 7.66 17.25
N SER A 184 -25.79 7.78 17.97
CA SER A 184 -24.76 8.79 17.71
C SER A 184 -23.75 8.38 16.64
N GLN A 185 -23.72 7.13 16.17
CA GLN A 185 -22.69 6.63 15.26
C GLN A 185 -22.58 7.48 13.99
N GLY A 186 -23.70 7.85 13.37
CA GLY A 186 -23.70 8.73 12.19
C GLY A 186 -23.16 10.13 12.47
N LEU A 187 -23.52 10.72 13.62
CA LEU A 187 -23.03 12.03 14.04
C LEU A 187 -21.53 12.00 14.37
N LEU A 188 -21.08 10.98 15.10
CA LEU A 188 -19.68 10.78 15.44
C LEU A 188 -18.84 10.59 14.18
N LEU A 189 -19.31 9.82 13.20
CA LEU A 189 -18.64 9.72 11.90
C LEU A 189 -18.56 11.08 11.21
N ALA A 190 -19.66 11.84 11.12
CA ALA A 190 -19.63 13.16 10.51
C ALA A 190 -18.64 14.11 11.21
N LEU A 191 -18.65 14.17 12.55
CA LEU A 191 -17.70 14.97 13.34
C LEU A 191 -16.26 14.51 13.12
N MET A 192 -16.00 13.20 13.11
CA MET A 192 -14.67 12.62 12.88
C MET A 192 -14.23 12.68 11.40
N LEU A 193 -15.11 12.97 10.45
CA LEU A 193 -14.71 13.19 9.06
C LEU A 193 -14.46 14.69 8.79
N THR A 194 -15.23 15.57 9.42
CA THR A 194 -15.23 17.02 9.16
C THR A 194 -14.27 17.80 10.06
N ILE A 195 -14.09 17.39 11.31
CA ILE A 195 -13.20 18.05 12.29
C ILE A 195 -11.77 17.54 12.09
N THR A 196 -11.22 17.81 10.90
CA THR A 196 -9.81 17.56 10.64
C THR A 196 -8.98 18.68 11.23
N SER A 197 -7.72 18.39 11.60
CA SER A 197 -6.80 19.41 12.13
C SER A 197 -6.69 20.63 11.22
N LYS A 198 -6.75 20.44 9.89
CA LYS A 198 -6.73 21.55 8.91
C LYS A 198 -7.99 22.41 8.98
N VAL A 199 -9.16 21.80 9.03
CA VAL A 199 -10.44 22.52 9.12
C VAL A 199 -10.52 23.30 10.43
N VAL A 200 -10.14 22.68 11.55
CA VAL A 200 -10.11 23.35 12.87
C VAL A 200 -9.15 24.55 12.87
N GLN A 201 -7.99 24.44 12.22
CA GLN A 201 -7.06 25.57 12.12
C GLN A 201 -7.63 26.71 11.29
N LYS A 202 -8.24 26.42 10.13
CA LYS A 202 -8.94 27.44 9.32
C LYS A 202 -10.08 28.11 10.09
N TRP A 203 -10.87 27.34 10.84
CA TRP A 203 -11.93 27.87 11.70
C TRP A 203 -11.36 28.74 12.83
N LYS A 204 -10.28 28.32 13.48
CA LYS A 204 -9.61 29.11 14.53
C LYS A 204 -9.12 30.45 13.99
N VAL A 205 -8.51 30.47 12.80
CA VAL A 205 -8.05 31.70 12.15
C VAL A 205 -9.24 32.59 11.80
N ALA A 206 -10.26 32.07 11.12
CA ALA A 206 -11.45 32.84 10.75
C ALA A 206 -12.24 33.38 11.94
N ILE A 207 -12.28 32.64 13.06
CA ILE A 207 -12.88 33.08 14.32
C ILE A 207 -12.02 34.18 14.94
N ARG A 208 -10.70 33.99 15.01
CA ARG A 208 -9.76 34.99 15.57
C ARG A 208 -9.79 36.31 14.79
N GLU A 209 -9.89 36.24 13.47
CA GLU A 209 -10.08 37.40 12.59
C GLU A 209 -11.42 38.09 12.84
N ARG A 210 -12.51 37.33 13.01
CA ARG A 210 -13.83 37.90 13.34
C ARG A 210 -13.91 38.55 14.71
N PHE A 211 -13.18 38.04 15.69
CA PHE A 211 -13.16 38.59 17.05
C PHE A 211 -12.06 39.65 17.26
N GLY A 212 -11.31 40.02 16.21
CA GLY A 212 -10.29 41.08 16.30
C GLY A 212 -9.09 40.75 17.20
N LEU A 213 -8.83 39.47 17.46
CA LEU A 213 -7.77 38.98 18.36
C LEU A 213 -6.50 38.57 17.60
N ALA A 214 -6.23 39.18 16.44
CA ALA A 214 -5.03 38.92 15.67
C ALA A 214 -3.79 39.44 16.42
N GLU A 215 -2.92 38.53 16.86
CA GLU A 215 -1.61 38.93 17.40
C GLU A 215 -0.74 39.52 16.27
N PRO A 216 0.03 40.59 16.53
CA PRO A 216 0.96 41.12 15.56
C PRO A 216 2.09 40.12 15.32
N ASN A 217 2.17 39.61 14.09
CA ASN A 217 3.21 38.66 13.65
C ASN A 217 4.61 39.30 13.79
N LYS A 218 5.49 38.66 14.58
CA LYS A 218 6.86 39.15 14.86
C LYS A 218 7.90 38.80 13.78
N ASP A 219 7.50 38.22 12.65
CA ASP A 219 8.45 37.72 11.64
C ASP A 219 8.74 38.68 10.48
N ASN A 220 8.18 39.89 10.46
CA ASN A 220 8.35 40.83 9.33
C ASN A 220 9.48 41.86 9.48
N ARG A 221 10.43 41.70 10.42
CA ARG A 221 11.55 42.67 10.54
C ARG A 221 12.79 42.35 9.69
N ALA A 222 12.87 41.18 9.05
CA ALA A 222 14.09 40.79 8.31
C ALA A 222 14.02 40.92 6.78
N THR A 223 12.85 41.14 6.17
CA THR A 223 12.71 41.04 4.70
C THR A 223 12.05 42.24 4.05
N THR A 224 12.27 43.45 4.58
CA THR A 224 11.91 44.72 3.93
C THR A 224 13.15 45.58 3.72
N ALA A 225 14.22 44.97 3.22
CA ALA A 225 15.42 45.68 2.80
C ALA A 225 16.16 44.97 1.67
N ALA A 226 15.46 44.40 0.68
CA ALA A 226 16.09 44.02 -0.59
C ALA A 226 15.03 43.82 -1.68
N ILE A 227 15.11 44.66 -2.73
CA ILE A 227 14.63 44.40 -4.10
C ILE A 227 13.08 44.41 -4.21
N LYS A 228 12.35 45.47 -4.58
CA LYS A 228 12.52 46.55 -5.57
C LYS A 228 13.11 46.13 -6.91
N GLN A 229 12.39 45.29 -7.64
CA GLN A 229 12.30 45.15 -9.10
C GLN A 229 11.33 43.97 -9.31
N ARG A 230 10.29 43.95 -10.14
CA ARG A 230 9.88 44.76 -11.28
C ARG A 230 8.41 44.38 -11.58
N THR A 231 7.65 45.39 -11.96
CA THR A 231 6.27 45.43 -12.49
C THR A 231 5.96 44.31 -13.51
N THR A 232 4.72 43.79 -13.53
CA THR A 232 3.65 43.84 -14.59
C THR A 232 3.32 42.39 -15.01
N ALA A 233 2.11 41.89 -15.33
CA ALA A 233 0.76 42.40 -15.51
C ALA A 233 -0.23 41.19 -15.59
N THR A 234 -1.54 41.46 -15.39
CA THR A 234 -2.73 40.83 -16.05
C THR A 234 -3.00 39.33 -15.81
N ALA A 235 -4.03 38.94 -15.03
CA ALA A 235 -5.43 38.61 -15.43
C ALA A 235 -5.50 37.53 -16.54
N SER A 236 -6.34 36.49 -16.54
CA SER A 236 -7.61 36.15 -15.90
C SER A 236 -7.86 34.69 -16.30
N GLU A 237 -8.50 33.84 -15.49
CA GLU A 237 -9.35 32.76 -16.04
C GLU A 237 -10.29 32.13 -15.01
N THR A 238 -11.46 31.79 -15.52
CA THR A 238 -12.68 31.36 -14.85
C THR A 238 -12.84 29.85 -15.03
N SER A 239 -13.05 29.08 -13.96
CA SER A 239 -13.72 27.77 -14.00
C SER A 239 -14.18 27.44 -12.56
N SER A 240 -15.47 27.25 -12.28
CA SER A 240 -16.40 26.21 -12.72
C SER A 240 -16.09 24.82 -12.16
N SER A 241 -17.09 24.32 -11.44
CA SER A 241 -17.37 22.95 -11.00
C SER A 241 -16.60 22.38 -9.82
N ALA A 242 -17.41 22.09 -8.80
CA ALA A 242 -17.09 21.46 -7.55
C ALA A 242 -16.74 19.98 -7.74
N ASP A 243 -15.53 19.62 -7.34
CA ASP A 243 -15.21 18.30 -6.83
C ASP A 243 -14.78 18.48 -5.38
N ILE A 244 -15.42 17.76 -4.46
CA ILE A 244 -15.03 17.69 -3.05
C ILE A 244 -14.08 16.48 -2.95
N PRO A 245 -12.76 16.66 -2.83
CA PRO A 245 -11.87 15.53 -2.62
C PRO A 245 -11.77 15.26 -1.12
N LEU A 246 -11.61 13.99 -0.76
CA LEU A 246 -11.36 13.47 0.58
C LEU A 246 -9.93 13.86 1.03
N THR A 247 -9.71 15.15 1.24
CA THR A 247 -8.43 15.87 1.39
C THR A 247 -7.67 15.63 2.72
N THR A 248 -7.86 14.49 3.39
CA THR A 248 -7.13 14.21 4.66
C THR A 248 -6.07 13.12 4.53
N PHE A 249 -6.17 12.24 3.53
CA PHE A 249 -5.11 11.26 3.24
C PHE A 249 -4.01 11.85 2.35
N THR A 250 -4.37 12.80 1.48
CA THR A 250 -3.41 13.63 0.76
C THR A 250 -2.50 14.40 1.69
N ASP A 251 -2.87 14.68 2.94
CA ASP A 251 -2.01 15.40 3.89
C ASP A 251 -0.92 14.54 4.53
N VAL A 252 -1.12 13.23 4.52
CA VAL A 252 -0.10 12.26 4.94
C VAL A 252 0.89 12.05 3.80
N GLU A 253 0.39 12.00 2.57
CA GLU A 253 1.18 11.88 1.34
C GLU A 253 1.90 13.18 0.94
N GLU A 254 1.26 14.34 1.11
CA GLU A 254 1.83 15.67 0.84
C GLU A 254 2.84 16.07 1.91
N ASN A 255 2.67 15.65 3.18
CA ASN A 255 3.74 15.78 4.18
C ASN A 255 4.89 14.80 3.92
N ARG A 256 4.63 13.62 3.34
CA ARG A 256 5.69 12.71 2.88
C ARG A 256 6.47 13.32 1.72
N ALA A 257 5.79 13.94 0.76
CA ALA A 257 6.39 14.60 -0.40
C ALA A 257 7.16 15.89 -0.04
N ARG A 258 6.68 16.70 0.92
CA ARG A 258 7.41 17.90 1.37
C ARG A 258 8.64 17.61 2.23
N ILE A 259 8.71 16.47 2.91
CA ILE A 259 9.89 16.07 3.69
C ILE A 259 11.02 15.54 2.77
N GLN A 260 10.71 15.05 1.56
CA GLN A 260 11.73 14.63 0.60
C GLN A 260 12.44 15.79 -0.12
N LEU A 261 11.92 17.03 -0.01
CA LEU A 261 12.44 18.18 -0.75
C LEU A 261 13.30 19.14 0.08
N ASP A 262 13.60 18.83 1.35
CA ASP A 262 14.37 19.74 2.22
C ASP A 262 15.36 19.02 3.15
N SER A 263 16.31 18.26 2.58
CA SER A 263 17.68 18.12 3.09
C SER A 263 18.60 17.31 2.17
N PRO A 264 19.92 17.54 2.22
CA PRO A 264 20.83 17.41 1.09
C PRO A 264 21.39 15.99 0.90
N ASN A 265 21.85 15.75 -0.33
CA ASN A 265 22.68 14.62 -0.79
C ASN A 265 23.57 13.99 0.30
N ARG A 266 23.28 12.72 0.63
CA ARG A 266 24.23 11.67 1.08
C ARG A 266 23.49 10.33 0.97
N ALA A 267 23.72 9.56 -0.10
CA ALA A 267 24.66 8.44 -0.14
C ALA A 267 24.48 7.44 1.03
N SER A 268 24.03 6.23 0.65
CA SER A 268 24.35 4.92 1.25
C SER A 268 23.98 4.68 2.73
N GLY A 269 23.33 3.54 3.01
CA GLY A 269 23.35 2.97 4.36
C GLY A 269 22.16 2.11 4.74
N CYS A 270 22.19 0.84 4.35
CA CYS A 270 21.58 -0.24 5.13
C CYS A 270 22.06 -0.15 6.59
N THR A 271 21.14 -0.20 7.55
CA THR A 271 21.47 -0.39 8.97
C THR A 271 20.61 -1.49 9.56
N ALA A 272 21.16 -2.71 9.54
CA ALA A 272 20.77 -3.77 10.44
C ALA A 272 21.17 -3.39 11.88
N THR A 273 20.26 -3.57 12.84
CA THR A 273 20.60 -3.53 14.27
C THR A 273 20.21 -4.87 14.89
N VAL A 274 21.23 -5.63 15.30
CA VAL A 274 21.09 -6.84 16.11
C VAL A 274 20.82 -6.44 17.56
N SER A 275 19.82 -7.05 18.20
CA SER A 275 19.81 -7.20 19.67
C SER A 275 18.96 -8.38 20.16
N ASN A 276 19.67 -9.48 20.45
CA ASN A 276 19.38 -10.63 21.31
C ASN A 276 18.09 -10.64 22.17
N ARG A 277 17.14 -11.54 21.85
CA ARG A 277 16.73 -12.70 22.70
C ARG A 277 15.54 -13.46 22.10
N LYS A 278 15.75 -14.78 21.91
CA LYS A 278 14.80 -15.86 21.61
C LYS A 278 14.13 -15.83 20.23
N THR A 279 14.73 -16.65 19.38
CA THR A 279 14.44 -17.07 18.02
C THR A 279 13.02 -17.59 17.83
N THR A 280 12.22 -16.90 17.00
CA THR A 280 11.17 -17.48 16.16
C THR A 280 10.97 -16.50 15.01
N VAL A 281 11.69 -16.72 13.91
CA VAL A 281 11.44 -16.03 12.63
C VAL A 281 10.46 -16.92 11.87
N CYS A 282 9.25 -16.41 11.65
CA CYS A 282 8.28 -17.03 10.75
C CYS A 282 8.10 -16.04 9.60
N ALA A 283 8.86 -16.25 8.51
CA ALA A 283 8.66 -15.56 7.25
C ALA A 283 7.63 -16.37 6.45
N THR A 284 6.48 -15.76 6.19
CA THR A 284 5.51 -16.25 5.21
C THR A 284 5.82 -15.55 3.90
N CYS A 285 6.51 -16.24 3.00
CA CYS A 285 6.70 -15.81 1.62
C CYS A 285 5.48 -16.24 0.81
N THR A 286 4.54 -15.32 0.63
CA THR A 286 3.54 -15.43 -0.44
C THR A 286 3.58 -14.13 -1.21
N GLU A 287 3.86 -14.25 -2.50
CA GLU A 287 4.00 -13.23 -3.55
C GLU A 287 5.46 -12.81 -3.82
N MET A 288 6.18 -13.69 -4.53
CA MET A 288 7.13 -13.26 -5.56
C MET A 288 6.43 -12.24 -6.47
N PRO A 289 7.09 -11.14 -6.89
CA PRO A 289 6.61 -10.40 -8.04
C PRO A 289 6.65 -11.35 -9.23
N LYS A 290 5.52 -11.49 -9.93
CA LYS A 290 5.50 -12.11 -11.26
C LYS A 290 6.19 -11.15 -12.22
N THR A 291 7.51 -11.01 -12.13
CA THR A 291 8.34 -10.47 -13.20
C THR A 291 8.51 -11.59 -14.21
N THR A 292 7.45 -11.85 -14.98
CA THR A 292 7.66 -12.61 -16.23
C THR A 292 8.59 -11.78 -17.10
N LEU A 293 9.58 -12.40 -17.73
CA LEU A 293 10.47 -11.85 -18.77
C LEU A 293 9.79 -10.82 -19.70
N ALA A 294 8.48 -10.99 -19.95
CA ALA A 294 7.60 -10.06 -20.66
C ALA A 294 7.50 -8.64 -20.07
N ASP A 295 7.60 -8.44 -18.76
CA ASP A 295 7.54 -7.12 -18.11
C ASP A 295 8.88 -6.38 -18.14
N VAL A 296 10.01 -7.10 -18.07
CA VAL A 296 11.35 -6.54 -18.28
C VAL A 296 11.53 -6.19 -19.76
N GLU A 297 11.18 -7.10 -20.68
CA GLU A 297 11.20 -6.86 -22.13
C GLU A 297 10.23 -5.72 -22.52
N LYS A 298 9.07 -5.60 -21.87
CA LYS A 298 8.13 -4.50 -22.10
C LYS A 298 8.62 -3.17 -21.51
N THR A 299 9.36 -3.20 -20.41
CA THR A 299 10.02 -2.02 -19.84
C THR A 299 11.11 -1.56 -20.80
N ALA A 300 12.04 -2.43 -21.20
CA ALA A 300 13.08 -2.14 -22.20
C ALA A 300 12.49 -1.63 -23.53
N ARG A 301 11.44 -2.28 -24.07
CA ARG A 301 10.73 -1.82 -25.28
C ARG A 301 9.97 -0.51 -25.10
N SER A 302 9.53 -0.17 -23.89
CA SER A 302 8.87 1.11 -23.62
C SER A 302 9.84 2.27 -23.57
N HIS A 303 11.09 2.00 -23.16
CA HIS A 303 12.19 2.96 -23.22
C HIS A 303 12.68 3.15 -24.68
N LEU A 304 12.80 2.07 -25.48
CA LEU A 304 13.14 2.16 -26.91
C LEU A 304 12.11 2.89 -27.80
N ASN A 305 10.83 2.93 -27.40
CA ASN A 305 9.75 3.49 -28.24
C ASN A 305 9.46 4.98 -28.00
N LYS A 306 10.31 5.68 -27.24
CA LYS A 306 10.13 7.11 -26.99
C LYS A 306 10.88 7.91 -28.07
N PRO A 307 10.20 8.62 -28.98
CA PRO A 307 10.89 9.54 -29.87
C PRO A 307 11.33 10.76 -29.03
N GLN A 308 12.62 10.87 -28.72
CA GLN A 308 13.15 12.05 -28.05
C GLN A 308 13.60 13.11 -29.06
N GLN A 309 12.99 14.27 -28.92
CA GLN A 309 13.23 15.50 -29.65
C GLN A 309 14.34 16.29 -28.94
N ASP A 310 15.38 16.65 -29.70
CA ASP A 310 16.38 17.70 -29.45
C ASP A 310 17.30 17.59 -28.22
N ASN A 311 18.53 17.10 -28.43
CA ASN A 311 19.72 17.96 -28.64
C ASN A 311 21.03 17.16 -28.41
N GLY A 312 21.62 16.61 -29.48
CA GLY A 312 23.06 16.30 -29.49
C GLY A 312 23.53 14.87 -29.79
N ALA A 313 22.66 13.87 -29.94
CA ALA A 313 23.10 12.48 -30.17
C ALA A 313 23.15 12.14 -31.67
N THR A 314 24.32 11.73 -32.16
CA THR A 314 24.51 11.18 -33.51
C THR A 314 23.96 9.76 -33.59
N ALA A 315 22.76 9.59 -34.19
CA ALA A 315 22.28 8.27 -34.59
C ALA A 315 23.11 7.76 -35.78
N ALA A 316 24.11 6.93 -35.51
CA ALA A 316 24.95 6.32 -36.54
C ALA A 316 24.56 4.84 -36.72
N ALA A 317 23.94 4.51 -37.86
CA ALA A 317 23.83 3.13 -38.33
C ALA A 317 25.18 2.74 -38.98
N SER A 318 26.09 2.11 -38.25
CA SER A 318 27.30 1.49 -38.82
C SER A 318 27.87 0.42 -37.90
N THR A 319 28.44 -0.59 -38.53
CA THR A 319 28.80 -1.92 -38.01
C THR A 319 29.91 -2.02 -36.95
N LYS A 320 30.27 -0.92 -36.26
CA LYS A 320 31.10 -0.86 -35.03
C LYS A 320 31.35 0.61 -34.70
N LEU A 321 30.55 1.19 -33.80
CA LEU A 321 30.71 2.56 -33.32
C LEU A 321 31.55 2.56 -32.04
N ALA A 322 32.47 3.52 -31.89
CA ALA A 322 33.15 3.81 -30.63
C ALA A 322 32.80 5.25 -30.23
N SER A 323 31.88 5.44 -29.29
CA SER A 323 31.50 6.76 -28.78
C SER A 323 32.07 7.00 -27.39
N THR A 324 32.65 8.17 -27.15
CA THR A 324 33.23 8.54 -25.85
C THR A 324 32.68 9.89 -25.40
N GLY A 325 31.79 9.87 -24.40
CA GLY A 325 31.28 11.02 -23.64
C GLY A 325 29.96 11.59 -24.16
N GLY A 326 28.92 11.54 -23.33
CA GLY A 326 27.64 12.18 -23.65
C GLY A 326 26.46 11.44 -23.04
N THR A 327 25.33 11.43 -23.72
CA THR A 327 24.26 10.45 -23.52
C THR A 327 23.93 9.97 -24.92
N ASP A 328 24.29 8.74 -25.23
CA ASP A 328 24.28 8.18 -26.58
C ASP A 328 23.11 7.22 -26.77
N ALA A 329 22.54 7.21 -27.97
CA ALA A 329 21.52 6.25 -28.36
C ALA A 329 22.02 5.49 -29.60
N VAL A 330 22.36 4.21 -29.41
CA VAL A 330 22.94 3.36 -30.44
C VAL A 330 21.98 2.20 -30.73
N ALA A 331 21.71 1.98 -32.01
CA ALA A 331 20.79 0.94 -32.45
C ALA A 331 21.41 0.16 -33.61
N SER A 332 21.42 -1.17 -33.48
CA SER A 332 21.95 -2.17 -34.40
C SER A 332 23.46 -2.12 -34.60
N GLY A 333 24.15 -3.19 -34.21
CA GLY A 333 25.58 -3.29 -34.47
C GLY A 333 26.28 -4.21 -33.50
N SER A 334 27.55 -3.97 -33.31
CA SER A 334 28.31 -4.46 -32.16
C SER A 334 29.21 -3.30 -31.81
N ASP A 335 28.84 -2.56 -30.79
CA ASP A 335 29.27 -1.20 -30.53
C ASP A 335 30.02 -1.09 -29.20
N VAL A 336 30.84 -0.06 -29.07
CA VAL A 336 31.57 0.27 -27.84
C VAL A 336 31.15 1.68 -27.44
N VAL A 337 30.42 1.80 -26.34
CA VAL A 337 29.86 3.06 -25.86
C VAL A 337 30.46 3.35 -24.49
N ALA A 338 30.92 4.59 -24.29
CA ALA A 338 31.49 4.96 -23.00
C ALA A 338 31.13 6.38 -22.56
N GLY A 339 30.68 6.48 -21.32
CA GLY A 339 30.58 7.69 -20.52
C GLY A 339 29.24 8.42 -20.61
N GLY A 340 28.61 8.58 -19.44
CA GLY A 340 27.34 9.28 -19.28
C GLY A 340 26.19 8.30 -19.14
N SER A 341 24.99 8.58 -19.65
CA SER A 341 23.85 7.65 -19.55
C SER A 341 23.38 7.29 -20.94
N ASP A 342 23.58 6.03 -21.33
CA ASP A 342 23.49 5.57 -22.70
C ASP A 342 22.37 4.54 -22.90
N GLU A 343 21.72 4.58 -24.06
CA GLU A 343 20.71 3.61 -24.49
C GLU A 343 21.25 2.83 -25.70
N VAL A 344 21.59 1.56 -25.50
CA VAL A 344 22.26 0.72 -26.49
C VAL A 344 21.39 -0.47 -26.83
N ALA A 345 21.13 -0.71 -28.12
CA ALA A 345 20.27 -1.78 -28.54
C ALA A 345 20.76 -2.57 -29.77
N GLY A 346 20.84 -3.88 -29.61
CA GLY A 346 20.95 -4.87 -30.68
C GLY A 346 22.37 -5.26 -31.06
N GLY A 347 22.60 -6.58 -31.09
CA GLY A 347 23.92 -7.18 -31.29
C GLY A 347 24.77 -7.13 -30.01
N SER A 348 26.06 -7.49 -30.07
CA SER A 348 26.90 -7.63 -28.87
C SER A 348 27.72 -6.36 -28.62
N ASP A 349 27.45 -5.69 -27.51
CA ASP A 349 27.92 -4.34 -27.21
C ASP A 349 28.79 -4.28 -25.94
N VAL A 350 29.67 -3.28 -25.85
CA VAL A 350 30.46 -2.97 -24.65
C VAL A 350 30.12 -1.56 -24.20
N VAL A 351 29.50 -1.42 -23.02
CA VAL A 351 28.98 -0.17 -22.49
C VAL A 351 29.66 0.13 -21.16
N ALA A 352 30.27 1.30 -21.01
CA ALA A 352 30.96 1.65 -19.77
C ALA A 352 30.67 3.09 -19.36
N GLY A 353 30.01 3.33 -18.23
CA GLY A 353 29.45 4.65 -18.01
C GLY A 353 28.70 4.87 -16.72
N GLY A 354 27.73 5.77 -16.79
CA GLY A 354 26.92 6.29 -15.70
C GLY A 354 25.76 5.35 -15.40
N SER A 355 24.59 5.56 -15.99
CA SER A 355 23.45 4.66 -15.78
C SER A 355 22.87 4.34 -17.14
N ASP A 356 23.05 3.11 -17.57
CA ASP A 356 22.91 2.70 -18.97
C ASP A 356 21.77 1.68 -19.13
N VAL A 357 21.13 1.68 -20.30
CA VAL A 357 20.10 0.70 -20.68
C VAL A 357 20.60 -0.03 -21.92
N VAL A 358 20.90 -1.32 -21.77
CA VAL A 358 21.50 -2.14 -22.82
C VAL A 358 20.57 -3.30 -23.13
N ALA A 359 20.17 -3.45 -24.39
CA ALA A 359 19.24 -4.49 -24.80
C ALA A 359 19.69 -5.16 -26.09
N GLY A 360 20.19 -6.38 -26.03
CA GLY A 360 21.01 -6.86 -27.13
C GLY A 360 21.42 -8.31 -27.05
N GLY A 361 22.46 -8.63 -27.79
CA GLY A 361 22.99 -9.96 -27.99
C GLY A 361 23.67 -10.49 -26.74
N SER A 362 24.93 -10.14 -26.54
CA SER A 362 25.74 -10.60 -25.40
C SER A 362 26.65 -9.43 -25.08
N ASP A 363 26.35 -8.75 -23.99
CA ASP A 363 26.78 -7.40 -23.75
C ASP A 363 27.67 -7.32 -22.49
N GLU A 364 28.68 -6.47 -22.53
CA GLU A 364 29.54 -6.17 -21.37
C GLU A 364 29.20 -4.76 -20.88
N VAL A 365 28.62 -4.63 -19.70
CA VAL A 365 28.12 -3.37 -19.14
C VAL A 365 28.81 -3.09 -17.81
N ALA A 366 29.43 -1.91 -17.68
CA ALA A 366 30.12 -1.53 -16.45
C ALA A 366 29.87 -0.08 -16.08
N GLY A 367 29.26 0.18 -14.93
CA GLY A 367 28.79 1.53 -14.64
C GLY A 367 28.15 1.71 -13.29
N GLY A 368 27.39 2.78 -13.17
CA GLY A 368 26.66 3.17 -11.97
C GLY A 368 25.49 2.22 -11.67
N ASN A 369 24.35 2.40 -12.33
CA ASN A 369 23.16 1.57 -12.11
C ASN A 369 22.52 1.32 -13.47
N ASP A 370 22.59 0.08 -13.93
CA ASP A 370 22.34 -0.30 -15.31
C ASP A 370 21.18 -1.30 -15.42
N VAL A 371 20.53 -1.30 -16.59
CA VAL A 371 19.46 -2.23 -16.94
C VAL A 371 19.87 -2.97 -18.20
N VAL A 372 20.12 -4.26 -18.08
CA VAL A 372 20.65 -5.09 -19.17
C VAL A 372 19.67 -6.20 -19.49
N ALA A 373 19.29 -6.34 -20.76
CA ALA A 373 18.36 -7.39 -21.17
C ALA A 373 18.73 -8.02 -22.50
N GLY A 374 18.97 -9.33 -22.53
CA GLY A 374 19.57 -9.90 -23.73
C GLY A 374 19.85 -11.39 -23.68
N GLY A 375 20.92 -11.78 -24.38
CA GLY A 375 21.48 -13.11 -24.35
C GLY A 375 22.33 -13.31 -23.09
N SER A 376 23.62 -13.55 -23.22
CA SER A 376 24.51 -13.79 -22.08
C SER A 376 25.39 -12.58 -21.83
N ASP A 377 25.15 -11.90 -20.71
CA ASP A 377 25.68 -10.57 -20.42
C ASP A 377 26.62 -10.58 -19.22
N VAL A 378 27.57 -9.63 -19.18
CA VAL A 378 28.47 -9.40 -18.04
C VAL A 378 28.23 -7.99 -17.54
N VAL A 379 27.72 -7.85 -16.32
CA VAL A 379 27.28 -6.56 -15.78
C VAL A 379 27.99 -6.28 -14.47
N ALA A 380 28.60 -5.11 -14.32
CA ALA A 380 29.29 -4.76 -13.08
C ALA A 380 29.05 -3.31 -12.68
N GLY A 381 28.65 -3.06 -11.43
CA GLY A 381 28.32 -1.70 -11.03
C GLY A 381 27.82 -1.54 -9.60
N GLY A 382 26.78 -0.72 -9.47
CA GLY A 382 26.17 -0.32 -8.21
C GLY A 382 24.90 -1.11 -7.91
N SER A 383 23.85 -0.98 -8.72
CA SER A 383 22.60 -1.72 -8.51
C SER A 383 21.95 -2.01 -9.85
N GLU A 384 22.01 -3.28 -10.22
CA GLU A 384 21.79 -3.76 -11.56
C GLU A 384 20.46 -4.49 -11.70
N VAL A 385 19.85 -4.38 -12.88
CA VAL A 385 18.70 -5.21 -13.26
C VAL A 385 19.04 -5.93 -14.55
N VAL A 386 19.26 -7.24 -14.45
CA VAL A 386 19.73 -8.06 -15.57
C VAL A 386 18.68 -9.13 -15.87
N ALA A 387 18.31 -9.27 -17.14
CA ALA A 387 17.37 -10.32 -17.54
C ALA A 387 17.71 -10.92 -18.90
N GLY A 388 17.89 -12.23 -18.95
CA GLY A 388 18.38 -12.83 -20.18
C GLY A 388 18.69 -14.30 -20.08
N GLY A 389 19.79 -14.67 -20.72
CA GLY A 389 20.26 -16.02 -20.93
C GLY A 389 21.09 -16.53 -19.77
N SER A 390 22.36 -16.16 -19.69
CA SER A 390 23.25 -16.70 -18.66
C SER A 390 24.27 -15.64 -18.36
N ASP A 391 24.07 -14.99 -17.22
CA ASP A 391 24.63 -13.67 -16.96
C ASP A 391 25.62 -13.72 -15.80
N VAL A 392 26.65 -12.88 -15.86
CA VAL A 392 27.60 -12.69 -14.75
C VAL A 392 27.45 -11.28 -14.25
N VAL A 393 26.99 -11.14 -13.02
CA VAL A 393 26.66 -9.85 -12.43
C VAL A 393 27.51 -9.66 -11.17
N ALA A 394 27.98 -8.43 -10.96
CA ALA A 394 28.71 -8.07 -9.78
C ALA A 394 28.41 -6.63 -9.38
N GLY A 395 27.70 -6.44 -8.27
CA GLY A 395 27.32 -5.12 -7.84
C GLY A 395 27.02 -5.04 -6.34
N GLY A 396 26.09 -4.16 -6.00
CA GLY A 396 25.68 -3.93 -4.62
C GLY A 396 24.38 -4.62 -4.28
N SER A 397 23.32 -4.38 -5.04
CA SER A 397 21.99 -4.93 -4.76
C SER A 397 21.27 -5.16 -6.06
N ASP A 398 21.38 -6.39 -6.54
CA ASP A 398 21.12 -6.70 -7.94
C ASP A 398 19.90 -7.60 -8.10
N VAL A 399 19.22 -7.48 -9.24
CA VAL A 399 18.05 -8.31 -9.58
C VAL A 399 18.33 -8.99 -10.90
N VAL A 400 18.52 -10.31 -10.86
CA VAL A 400 18.85 -11.12 -12.04
C VAL A 400 17.75 -12.15 -12.30
N ALA A 401 17.30 -12.24 -13.54
CA ALA A 401 16.31 -13.24 -13.95
C ALA A 401 16.67 -13.84 -15.30
N GLY A 402 17.00 -15.12 -15.33
CA GLY A 402 17.53 -15.72 -16.54
C GLY A 402 17.62 -17.23 -16.49
N GLY A 403 18.65 -17.76 -17.12
CA GLY A 403 18.93 -19.19 -17.21
C GLY A 403 19.93 -19.64 -16.16
N THR A 404 21.21 -19.33 -16.32
CA THR A 404 22.27 -19.79 -15.42
C THR A 404 23.16 -18.62 -15.09
N ASP A 405 22.96 -18.07 -13.89
CA ASP A 405 23.49 -16.77 -13.55
C ASP A 405 24.52 -16.87 -12.41
N VAL A 406 25.54 -16.00 -12.44
CA VAL A 406 26.57 -15.91 -11.39
C VAL A 406 26.56 -14.49 -10.86
N GLU A 407 26.23 -14.34 -9.57
CA GLU A 407 26.10 -13.03 -8.91
C GLU A 407 27.05 -12.90 -7.73
N VAL A 408 27.64 -11.71 -7.59
CA VAL A 408 28.43 -11.36 -6.41
C VAL A 408 28.06 -9.94 -5.95
N GLY A 409 27.27 -9.83 -4.88
CA GLY A 409 26.84 -8.54 -4.33
C GLY A 409 26.61 -8.53 -2.81
N GLU A 410 26.02 -7.44 -2.31
CA GLU A 410 25.66 -7.35 -0.88
C GLU A 410 24.27 -7.94 -0.59
N SER A 411 23.31 -7.78 -1.50
CA SER A 411 21.92 -8.19 -1.27
C SER A 411 21.16 -8.39 -2.58
N ASP A 412 21.11 -9.64 -3.04
CA ASP A 412 20.71 -9.93 -4.42
C ASP A 412 19.44 -10.78 -4.51
N ALA A 413 18.69 -10.62 -5.61
CA ALA A 413 17.47 -11.36 -5.88
C ALA A 413 17.54 -12.05 -7.24
N LEU A 414 17.61 -13.37 -7.23
CA LEU A 414 17.81 -14.20 -8.41
C LEU A 414 16.65 -15.15 -8.68
N ALA A 415 16.33 -15.31 -9.95
CA ALA A 415 15.36 -16.29 -10.43
C ALA A 415 15.78 -16.91 -11.76
N GLY A 416 16.43 -18.08 -11.71
CA GLY A 416 16.88 -18.81 -12.89
C GLY A 416 16.73 -20.33 -12.82
N GLU A 417 17.39 -21.05 -13.71
CA GLU A 417 17.49 -22.52 -13.67
C GLU A 417 18.60 -22.97 -12.73
N ASN A 418 19.81 -22.42 -12.85
CA ASN A 418 20.94 -22.80 -11.98
C ASN A 418 21.80 -21.59 -11.64
N ASP A 419 21.68 -21.09 -10.41
CA ASP A 419 22.29 -19.82 -10.03
C ASP A 419 23.43 -20.02 -9.02
N VAL A 420 24.53 -19.28 -9.17
CA VAL A 420 25.63 -19.24 -8.20
C VAL A 420 25.73 -17.85 -7.62
N VAL A 421 25.43 -17.72 -6.34
CA VAL A 421 25.31 -16.42 -5.67
C VAL A 421 26.26 -16.35 -4.49
N ALA A 422 27.03 -15.29 -4.39
CA ALA A 422 27.91 -15.05 -3.26
C ALA A 422 27.75 -13.64 -2.71
N GLY A 423 27.20 -13.51 -1.51
CA GLY A 423 26.88 -12.19 -0.98
C GLY A 423 26.49 -12.13 0.49
N GLY A 424 25.81 -11.05 0.83
CA GLY A 424 25.38 -10.77 2.20
C GLY A 424 24.02 -11.37 2.53
N ILE A 425 22.98 -10.96 1.80
CA ILE A 425 21.59 -11.34 2.05
C ILE A 425 20.90 -11.62 0.73
N ASP A 426 20.82 -12.89 0.37
CA ASP A 426 20.42 -13.25 -1.00
C ASP A 426 19.07 -13.99 -1.02
N VAL A 427 18.27 -13.75 -2.06
CA VAL A 427 17.02 -14.45 -2.33
C VAL A 427 17.11 -15.12 -3.68
N VAL A 428 17.23 -16.44 -3.71
CA VAL A 428 17.44 -17.21 -4.94
C VAL A 428 16.29 -18.17 -5.14
N ALA A 429 15.75 -18.24 -6.34
CA ALA A 429 14.65 -19.14 -6.66
C ALA A 429 14.81 -19.79 -8.02
N GLY A 430 15.17 -21.08 -8.04
CA GLY A 430 15.42 -21.76 -9.30
C GLY A 430 15.41 -23.28 -9.24
N GLY A 431 16.17 -23.89 -10.14
CA GLY A 431 16.34 -25.32 -10.27
C GLY A 431 17.42 -25.86 -9.33
N THR A 432 18.70 -25.61 -9.65
CA THR A 432 19.83 -26.06 -8.82
C THR A 432 20.77 -24.91 -8.50
N ASP A 433 20.69 -24.43 -7.25
CA ASP A 433 21.34 -23.17 -6.86
C ASP A 433 22.46 -23.41 -5.83
N VAL A 434 23.54 -22.64 -5.96
CA VAL A 434 24.66 -22.61 -5.01
C VAL A 434 24.74 -21.22 -4.41
N VAL A 435 24.46 -21.12 -3.11
CA VAL A 435 24.47 -19.82 -2.41
C VAL A 435 25.48 -19.85 -1.28
N ALA A 436 26.39 -18.87 -1.29
CA ALA A 436 27.48 -18.73 -0.35
C ALA A 436 27.50 -17.32 0.26
N GLY A 437 26.99 -17.17 1.47
CA GLY A 437 26.80 -15.84 2.01
C GLY A 437 26.36 -15.78 3.46
N GLY A 438 25.82 -14.61 3.82
CA GLY A 438 25.33 -14.32 5.16
C GLY A 438 23.98 -14.97 5.45
N THR A 439 22.89 -14.27 5.15
CA THR A 439 21.53 -14.73 5.46
C THR A 439 20.70 -14.89 4.21
N ASP A 440 20.59 -16.13 3.73
CA ASP A 440 20.06 -16.40 2.40
C ASP A 440 18.73 -17.15 2.46
N VAL A 441 17.88 -16.91 1.45
CA VAL A 441 16.59 -17.57 1.24
C VAL A 441 16.62 -18.22 -0.14
N VAL A 442 16.75 -19.54 -0.16
CA VAL A 442 16.73 -20.32 -1.41
C VAL A 442 15.39 -21.05 -1.53
N ALA A 443 14.77 -20.96 -2.70
CA ALA A 443 13.48 -21.56 -3.00
C ALA A 443 13.54 -22.28 -4.36
N GLY A 444 14.02 -23.52 -4.38
CA GLY A 444 14.26 -24.25 -5.62
C GLY A 444 14.31 -25.76 -5.47
N GLY A 445 14.91 -26.42 -6.46
CA GLY A 445 15.09 -27.87 -6.53
C GLY A 445 16.18 -28.39 -5.59
N THR A 446 17.34 -28.75 -6.14
CA THR A 446 18.46 -29.29 -5.33
C THR A 446 19.48 -28.19 -5.08
N ASP A 447 19.50 -27.67 -3.86
CA ASP A 447 20.27 -26.46 -3.52
C ASP A 447 21.40 -26.76 -2.53
N GLU A 448 22.56 -26.12 -2.72
CA GLU A 448 23.69 -26.14 -1.79
C GLU A 448 23.86 -24.78 -1.12
N VAL A 449 23.65 -24.72 0.20
CA VAL A 449 23.83 -23.49 1.00
C VAL A 449 25.08 -23.61 1.87
N GLY A 450 26.11 -22.83 1.57
CA GLY A 450 27.37 -22.80 2.30
C GLY A 450 27.47 -21.60 3.25
N SER A 451 27.42 -21.83 4.57
CA SER A 451 27.70 -20.74 5.52
C SER A 451 29.21 -20.57 5.73
N ILE A 452 29.75 -19.39 5.43
CA ILE A 452 31.13 -19.04 5.82
C ILE A 452 31.12 -18.59 7.28
N THR A 453 31.15 -19.53 8.22
CA THR A 453 31.56 -19.21 9.60
C THR A 453 33.07 -19.05 9.62
N ALA A 454 33.56 -17.84 9.93
CA ALA A 454 34.99 -17.59 10.11
C ALA A 454 35.59 -18.60 11.10
N PRO A 455 36.80 -19.15 10.85
CA PRO A 455 37.45 -20.03 11.81
C PRO A 455 37.78 -19.24 13.08
N ASP A 456 37.37 -19.77 14.24
CA ASP A 456 37.70 -19.21 15.55
C ASP A 456 39.22 -19.05 15.70
N ILE A 457 39.68 -17.81 15.77
CA ILE A 457 41.06 -17.47 16.15
C ILE A 457 41.13 -17.56 17.67
N ASP A 458 41.61 -18.70 18.18
CA ASP A 458 41.98 -18.87 19.59
C ASP A 458 43.15 -17.94 19.96
N GLU A 459 42.85 -16.79 20.57
CA GLU A 459 43.85 -15.96 21.26
C GLU A 459 43.85 -16.20 22.78
N LYS A 460 44.82 -17.03 23.19
CA LYS A 460 45.67 -16.95 24.40
C LYS A 460 45.01 -16.73 25.77
N GLU A 461 45.02 -17.79 26.58
CA GLU A 461 45.34 -17.66 28.01
C GLU A 461 46.87 -17.52 28.19
N THR A 462 47.30 -16.36 28.70
CA THR A 462 48.58 -16.22 29.39
C THR A 462 48.32 -15.53 30.73
N SER A 463 48.34 -16.30 31.82
CA SER A 463 48.60 -15.82 33.17
C SER A 463 49.48 -16.82 33.90
N PHE A 464 50.79 -16.57 33.94
CA PHE A 464 51.64 -16.42 35.13
C PHE A 464 53.10 -16.22 34.71
#